data_AF-A0A7H1AR41-F1
#
_entry.id   AF-A0A7H1AR41-F1
#
_cell.length_a   1.000
_cell.length_b   1.000
_cell.length_c   1.000
_cell.angle_alpha   90.00
_cell.angle_beta   90.00
_cell.angle_gamma   90.00
#
_symmetry.space_group_name_H-M   'P 1'
#
loop_
_entity.id
_entity.type
_entity.pdbx_description
1 polymer ?
#
loop_
_entity_poly.entity_id
_entity_poly.type
_entity_poly.pdbx_seq_one_letter_code
_entity_poly.pdbx_strand_id
1 'polypeptide(L)'
;MSLTSQDYAALSDDAYKDYAVGRRDTAKDELVTLNGHAYKIIEHVNNRNTGYQGTVYERADTGEVVVAHRGTEQILLDAVVTDAGMVLSRTNQQAPDAIALTQRAVAQAEVNASLNGRAAEVSVTGHSLGGALAQVTAHHFDLKGETFNAYGAASLGLRIPEGGNAMVNHVMAADPVSAASGHYGQVRTYATEGEINTLRASGFRNGAIASFLIPDSALLAAGRSLDSHKMGNFLNEGSVLDNPASQALAKQNESLIGGYREKLESLRGGLTSVTRGGIGNAVDLYDRIRGPLDAGEPARKAAEDAHKRDGAMRMDSPGHPGNLLFQDALRGVEAQDLRAGRTPDQHSGQLAGSLAAEMHANGGTRIDNVLMSSDASRTFGVQGQANDPAHLRVSVATTEAMQVPLEQSSERVQHAATQRMGQEQELQLAQQQNATRQMHA
;
A
#
# COMPACT_ATOMS: atom_id res chain seq x y z
N MET A 1 -3.58 3.32 -18.02
CA MET A 1 -2.67 2.23 -17.66
C MET A 1 -2.25 1.42 -18.87
N SER A 2 -0.93 1.35 -19.09
CA SER A 2 -0.28 0.45 -20.05
C SER A 2 0.12 -0.88 -19.41
N LEU A 3 0.09 -0.95 -18.07
CA LEU A 3 0.29 -2.16 -17.28
C LEU A 3 -0.77 -3.22 -17.58
N THR A 4 -0.31 -4.45 -17.78
CA THR A 4 -1.13 -5.64 -18.01
C THR A 4 -1.38 -6.41 -16.70
N SER A 5 -2.33 -7.33 -16.69
CA SER A 5 -2.53 -8.22 -15.53
C SER A 5 -1.27 -9.05 -15.21
N GLN A 6 -0.48 -9.38 -16.24
CA GLN A 6 0.77 -10.12 -16.05
C GLN A 6 1.86 -9.25 -15.38
N ASP A 7 1.84 -7.93 -15.58
CA ASP A 7 2.71 -6.98 -14.86
C ASP A 7 2.36 -6.94 -13.38
N TYR A 8 1.07 -6.77 -13.06
CA TYR A 8 0.61 -6.78 -11.67
C TYR A 8 0.88 -8.12 -10.97
N ALA A 9 0.76 -9.24 -11.68
CA ALA A 9 1.09 -10.55 -11.14
C ALA A 9 2.58 -10.65 -10.80
N ALA A 10 3.46 -10.22 -11.73
CA ALA A 10 4.90 -10.22 -11.51
C ALA A 10 5.33 -9.32 -10.34
N LEU A 11 4.72 -8.13 -10.20
CA LEU A 11 4.99 -7.21 -9.09
C LEU A 11 4.48 -7.75 -7.74
N SER A 12 3.34 -8.46 -7.75
CA SER A 12 2.79 -9.10 -6.54
C SER A 12 3.63 -10.28 -6.07
N ASP A 13 4.23 -11.02 -6.99
CA ASP A 13 5.19 -12.08 -6.70
C ASP A 13 6.53 -11.51 -6.20
N ASP A 14 7.04 -10.48 -6.87
CA ASP A 14 8.29 -9.82 -6.51
C ASP A 14 8.25 -9.18 -5.12
N ALA A 15 7.08 -8.74 -4.66
CA ALA A 15 6.87 -8.19 -3.31
C ALA A 15 7.20 -9.18 -2.17
N TYR A 16 7.40 -10.47 -2.46
CA TYR A 16 7.87 -11.45 -1.47
C TYR A 16 9.40 -11.49 -1.32
N LYS A 17 10.15 -10.85 -2.23
CA LYS A 17 11.60 -10.69 -2.09
C LYS A 17 11.92 -9.63 -1.04
N ASP A 18 12.98 -9.87 -0.30
CA ASP A 18 13.49 -8.92 0.67
C ASP A 18 14.41 -7.92 -0.03
N TYR A 19 14.06 -6.64 0.06
CA TYR A 19 14.90 -5.52 -0.40
C TYR A 19 15.45 -4.74 0.79
N ALA A 20 16.49 -3.94 0.57
CA ALA A 20 16.96 -3.04 1.62
C ALA A 20 15.86 -2.03 1.99
N VAL A 21 15.52 -1.92 3.27
CA VAL A 21 14.46 -1.04 3.77
C VAL A 21 14.82 0.44 3.54
N GLY A 22 13.82 1.22 3.12
CA GLY A 22 13.93 2.67 2.91
C GLY A 22 13.69 3.08 1.47
N ARG A 23 13.74 4.40 1.26
CA ARG A 23 13.61 5.04 -0.05
C ARG A 23 14.91 4.95 -0.84
N ARG A 24 14.82 4.76 -2.16
CA ARG A 24 15.97 4.76 -3.07
C ARG A 24 16.26 6.16 -3.60
N ASP A 25 17.55 6.41 -3.81
CA ASP A 25 18.04 7.60 -4.50
C ASP A 25 17.89 7.40 -6.02
N THR A 26 17.29 8.39 -6.70
CA THR A 26 17.17 8.46 -8.17
C THR A 26 18.48 8.27 -8.94
N ALA A 27 19.65 8.42 -8.30
CA ALA A 27 20.97 8.21 -8.90
C ALA A 27 21.50 6.77 -8.79
N LYS A 28 20.87 5.91 -7.99
CA LYS A 28 21.26 4.49 -7.77
C LYS A 28 20.06 3.58 -7.97
N ASP A 29 19.42 3.70 -9.14
CA ASP A 29 18.23 2.93 -9.49
C ASP A 29 18.52 1.42 -9.33
N GLU A 30 17.94 0.82 -8.29
CA GLU A 30 17.83 -0.63 -8.18
C GLU A 30 16.77 -1.05 -9.19
N LEU A 31 17.25 -1.43 -10.39
CA LEU A 31 16.42 -1.87 -11.50
C LEU A 31 16.17 -3.36 -11.40
N VAL A 32 14.89 -3.74 -11.40
CA VAL A 32 14.46 -5.12 -11.51
C VAL A 32 13.71 -5.30 -12.83
N THR A 33 13.98 -6.40 -13.54
CA THR A 33 13.26 -6.74 -14.77
C THR A 33 12.14 -7.70 -14.42
N LEU A 34 10.90 -7.27 -14.58
CA LEU A 34 9.70 -8.02 -14.27
C LEU A 34 8.78 -8.02 -15.50
N ASN A 35 8.30 -9.19 -15.92
CA ASN A 35 7.46 -9.35 -17.11
C ASN A 35 8.01 -8.63 -18.38
N GLY A 36 9.34 -8.62 -18.56
CA GLY A 36 9.99 -7.97 -19.70
C GLY A 36 10.12 -6.44 -19.61
N HIS A 37 9.69 -5.83 -18.50
CA HIS A 37 9.83 -4.40 -18.26
C HIS A 37 10.81 -4.10 -17.12
N ALA A 38 11.51 -2.98 -17.23
CA ALA A 38 12.40 -2.49 -16.19
C ALA A 38 11.62 -1.62 -15.19
N TYR A 39 11.69 -1.99 -13.92
CA TYR A 39 11.09 -1.26 -12.80
C TYR A 39 12.17 -0.75 -11.87
N LYS A 40 12.05 0.51 -11.48
CA LYS A 40 12.84 1.10 -10.39
C LYS A 40 12.13 0.82 -9.08
N ILE A 41 12.85 0.31 -8.09
CA ILE A 41 12.34 0.27 -6.72
C ILE A 41 12.48 1.67 -6.13
N ILE A 42 11.36 2.28 -5.73
CA ILE A 42 11.31 3.62 -5.17
C ILE A 42 11.42 3.57 -3.64
N GLU A 43 10.68 2.67 -3.02
CA GLU A 43 10.64 2.53 -1.56
C GLU A 43 10.29 1.10 -1.19
N HIS A 44 10.99 0.54 -0.20
CA HIS A 44 10.62 -0.74 0.41
C HIS A 44 10.44 -0.57 1.92
N VAL A 45 9.33 -1.09 2.44
CA VAL A 45 9.00 -1.06 3.88
C VAL A 45 8.95 -2.48 4.42
N ASN A 46 9.55 -2.65 5.60
CA ASN A 46 9.42 -3.85 6.41
C ASN A 46 9.23 -3.44 7.88
N ASN A 47 7.98 -3.44 8.33
CA ASN A 47 7.61 -3.12 9.70
C ASN A 47 7.44 -4.43 10.50
N ARG A 48 8.46 -4.77 11.30
CA ARG A 48 8.47 -6.00 12.12
C ARG A 48 7.43 -6.00 13.24
N ASN A 49 6.91 -4.84 13.65
CA ASN A 49 5.96 -4.74 14.75
C ASN A 49 4.55 -5.16 14.31
N THR A 50 4.16 -4.79 13.09
CA THR A 50 2.85 -5.11 12.50
C THR A 50 2.95 -6.30 11.53
N GLY A 51 4.17 -6.68 11.15
CA GLY A 51 4.44 -7.68 10.12
C GLY A 51 4.17 -7.17 8.70
N TYR A 52 3.91 -5.87 8.52
CA TYR A 52 3.63 -5.29 7.21
C TYR A 52 4.90 -5.20 6.36
N GLN A 53 4.76 -5.55 5.08
CA GLN A 53 5.78 -5.35 4.06
C GLN A 53 5.15 -4.86 2.76
N GLY A 54 5.86 -4.00 2.04
CA GLY A 54 5.43 -3.52 0.73
C GLY A 54 6.55 -2.81 -0.02
N THR A 55 6.39 -2.74 -1.34
CA THR A 55 7.37 -2.13 -2.25
C THR A 55 6.65 -1.21 -3.22
N VAL A 56 7.20 -0.03 -3.45
CA VAL A 56 6.77 0.92 -4.48
C VAL A 56 7.69 0.78 -5.68
N TYR A 57 7.11 0.52 -6.84
CA TYR A 57 7.82 0.40 -8.10
C TYR A 57 7.43 1.55 -9.03
N GLU A 58 8.38 2.03 -9.84
CA GLU A 58 8.13 2.93 -10.95
C GLU A 58 8.59 2.26 -12.23
N ARG A 59 7.70 2.16 -13.22
CA ARG A 59 8.04 1.56 -14.51
C ARG A 59 8.90 2.53 -15.32
N ALA A 60 10.11 2.13 -15.71
CA ALA A 60 11.15 3.04 -16.18
C ALA A 60 10.85 3.73 -17.53
N ASP A 61 10.03 3.12 -18.40
CA ASP A 61 9.65 3.65 -19.71
C ASP A 61 8.39 4.53 -19.66
N THR A 62 7.43 4.23 -18.77
CA THR A 62 6.14 4.94 -18.72
C THR A 62 6.00 5.90 -17.55
N GLY A 63 6.75 5.72 -16.47
CA GLY A 63 6.63 6.46 -15.21
C GLY A 63 5.40 6.05 -14.38
N GLU A 64 4.72 4.95 -14.72
CA GLU A 64 3.61 4.42 -13.93
C GLU A 64 4.11 3.88 -12.58
N VAL A 65 3.43 4.24 -11.49
CA VAL A 65 3.81 3.86 -10.13
C VAL A 65 2.88 2.78 -9.62
N VAL A 66 3.44 1.71 -9.07
CA VAL A 66 2.69 0.58 -8.51
C VAL A 66 3.13 0.32 -7.08
N VAL A 67 2.17 0.34 -6.14
CA VAL A 67 2.39 -0.05 -4.75
C VAL A 67 1.99 -1.51 -4.58
N ALA A 68 2.97 -2.40 -4.38
CA ALA A 68 2.72 -3.81 -4.13
C ALA A 68 2.77 -4.10 -2.63
N HIS A 69 1.68 -4.67 -2.10
CA HIS A 69 1.62 -5.11 -0.72
C HIS A 69 1.90 -6.62 -0.63
N ARG A 70 2.81 -7.02 0.25
CA ARG A 70 3.16 -8.44 0.48
C ARG A 70 2.11 -9.11 1.34
N GLY A 71 1.71 -10.34 0.99
CA GLY A 71 0.89 -11.18 1.86
C GLY A 71 1.73 -12.01 2.85
N THR A 72 1.14 -12.40 3.98
CA THR A 72 1.83 -13.25 4.96
C THR A 72 1.66 -14.74 4.60
N GLU A 73 2.76 -15.46 4.38
CA GLU A 73 2.76 -16.87 3.91
C GLU A 73 2.02 -17.86 4.84
N GLN A 74 1.94 -17.56 6.14
CA GLN A 74 1.29 -18.41 7.14
C GLN A 74 -0.26 -18.42 7.04
N ILE A 75 -0.84 -17.46 6.31
CA ILE A 75 -2.29 -17.24 6.30
C ILE A 75 -3.07 -18.36 5.62
N LEU A 76 -2.49 -19.07 4.65
CA LEU A 76 -3.22 -20.10 3.90
C LEU A 76 -3.65 -21.27 4.81
N LEU A 77 -2.75 -21.75 5.68
CA LEU A 77 -3.07 -22.80 6.65
C LEU A 77 -3.94 -22.25 7.79
N ASP A 78 -3.63 -21.05 8.28
CA ASP A 78 -4.36 -20.43 9.40
C ASP A 78 -5.80 -20.03 9.04
N ALA A 79 -6.05 -19.57 7.81
CA ALA A 79 -7.38 -19.19 7.33
C ALA A 79 -8.31 -20.39 7.17
N VAL A 80 -7.75 -21.57 6.89
CA VAL A 80 -8.51 -22.82 6.69
C VAL A 80 -8.67 -23.62 7.99
N VAL A 81 -7.68 -23.56 8.89
CA VAL A 81 -7.59 -24.43 10.08
C VAL A 81 -7.82 -23.69 11.41
N THR A 82 -7.38 -22.44 11.54
CA THR A 82 -7.08 -21.81 12.85
C THR A 82 -7.80 -20.48 13.12
N ASP A 83 -8.96 -20.24 12.51
CA ASP A 83 -9.83 -19.04 12.61
C ASP A 83 -9.53 -17.93 11.59
N ALA A 84 -10.46 -17.74 10.64
CA ALA A 84 -10.48 -16.60 9.71
C ALA A 84 -10.45 -15.21 10.40
N GLY A 85 -10.78 -15.13 11.70
CA GLY A 85 -10.64 -13.92 12.51
C GLY A 85 -9.19 -13.43 12.65
N MET A 86 -8.20 -14.31 12.51
CA MET A 86 -6.79 -13.90 12.49
C MET A 86 -6.42 -13.11 11.23
N VAL A 87 -6.99 -13.44 10.08
CA VAL A 87 -6.77 -12.69 8.83
C VAL A 87 -7.31 -11.27 9.00
N LEU A 88 -8.56 -11.13 9.47
CA LEU A 88 -9.18 -9.84 9.76
C LEU A 88 -8.32 -9.00 10.72
N SER A 89 -7.89 -9.60 11.85
CA SER A 89 -7.07 -8.94 12.85
C SER A 89 -5.73 -8.44 12.28
N ARG A 90 -5.02 -9.30 11.52
CA ARG A 90 -3.75 -8.94 10.89
C ARG A 90 -3.92 -7.88 9.81
N THR A 91 -4.94 -7.96 8.96
CA THR A 91 -5.20 -6.90 7.96
C THR A 91 -5.41 -5.56 8.64
N ASN A 92 -6.21 -5.53 9.71
CA ASN A 92 -6.50 -4.28 10.43
C ASN A 92 -5.27 -3.72 11.15
N GLN A 93 -4.34 -4.58 11.60
CA GLN A 93 -3.05 -4.15 12.15
C GLN A 93 -2.08 -3.60 11.09
N GLN A 94 -2.11 -4.14 9.87
CA GLN A 94 -1.20 -3.74 8.78
C GLN A 94 -1.75 -2.62 7.89
N ALA A 95 -3.07 -2.41 7.88
CA ALA A 95 -3.73 -1.39 7.05
C ALA A 95 -3.17 0.03 7.25
N PRO A 96 -2.86 0.50 8.48
CA PRO A 96 -2.24 1.82 8.66
C PRO A 96 -0.89 1.97 7.95
N ASP A 97 -0.02 0.95 7.98
CA ASP A 97 1.27 1.00 7.31
C ASP A 97 1.10 0.97 5.77
N ALA A 98 0.16 0.15 5.27
CA ALA A 98 -0.17 0.09 3.85
C ALA A 98 -0.72 1.42 3.32
N ILE A 99 -1.61 2.06 4.08
CA ILE A 99 -2.13 3.40 3.79
C ILE A 99 -0.98 4.41 3.78
N ALA A 100 -0.09 4.38 4.77
CA ALA A 100 1.04 5.31 4.85
C ALA A 100 2.02 5.16 3.67
N LEU A 101 2.36 3.92 3.27
CA LEU A 101 3.21 3.68 2.10
C LEU A 101 2.54 4.20 0.82
N THR A 102 1.26 3.90 0.64
CA THR A 102 0.50 4.33 -0.56
C THR A 102 0.39 5.84 -0.62
N GLN A 103 0.15 6.49 0.53
CA GLN A 103 0.09 7.95 0.62
C GLN A 103 1.40 8.61 0.20
N ARG A 104 2.55 8.05 0.59
CA ARG A 104 3.87 8.54 0.16
C ARG A 104 4.08 8.37 -1.34
N ALA A 105 3.63 7.24 -1.91
CA ALA A 105 3.70 7.01 -3.36
C ALA A 105 2.83 8.01 -4.14
N VAL A 106 1.60 8.27 -3.67
CA VAL A 106 0.71 9.29 -4.26
C VAL A 106 1.32 10.68 -4.20
N ALA A 107 1.79 11.10 -3.02
CA ALA A 107 2.42 12.42 -2.87
C ALA A 107 3.68 12.56 -3.75
N GLN A 108 4.50 11.51 -3.85
CA GLN A 108 5.68 11.53 -4.72
C GLN A 108 5.32 11.60 -6.20
N ALA A 109 4.28 10.88 -6.63
CA ALA A 109 3.78 10.94 -8.00
C ALA A 109 3.25 12.35 -8.36
N GLU A 110 2.56 13.02 -7.44
CA GLU A 110 2.09 14.40 -7.61
C GLU A 110 3.27 15.40 -7.72
N VAL A 111 4.30 15.25 -6.88
CA VAL A 111 5.51 16.07 -6.97
C VAL A 111 6.21 15.85 -8.31
N ASN A 112 6.41 14.60 -8.73
CA ASN A 112 7.02 14.29 -10.02
C ASN A 112 6.21 14.84 -11.19
N ALA A 113 4.88 14.81 -11.09
CA ALA A 113 3.98 15.36 -12.10
C ALA A 113 4.13 16.87 -12.26
N SER A 114 4.25 17.60 -11.15
CA SER A 114 4.44 19.06 -11.17
C SER A 114 5.82 19.47 -11.70
N LEU A 115 6.86 18.67 -11.46
CA LEU A 115 8.22 18.94 -11.93
C LEU A 115 8.44 18.59 -13.40
N ASN A 116 7.88 17.47 -13.87
CA ASN A 116 8.19 16.92 -15.19
C ASN A 116 7.02 17.03 -16.20
N GLY A 117 5.88 17.60 -15.78
CA GLY A 117 4.70 17.78 -16.62
C GLY A 117 3.97 16.48 -16.99
N ARG A 118 4.29 15.37 -16.33
CA ARG A 118 3.71 14.04 -16.60
C ARG A 118 3.08 13.48 -15.34
N ALA A 119 1.75 13.46 -15.28
CA ALA A 119 1.01 12.81 -14.21
C ALA A 119 1.36 11.32 -14.17
N ALA A 120 2.07 10.88 -13.14
CA ALA A 120 2.31 9.47 -12.90
C ALA A 120 1.02 8.83 -12.34
N GLU A 121 0.45 7.88 -13.07
CA GLU A 121 -0.71 7.12 -12.61
C GLU A 121 -0.24 6.17 -11.50
N VAL A 122 -0.83 6.30 -10.30
CA VAL A 122 -0.56 5.42 -9.16
C VAL A 122 -1.60 4.33 -9.11
N SER A 123 -1.14 3.09 -8.97
CA SER A 123 -1.98 1.90 -8.84
C SER A 123 -1.46 1.00 -7.73
N VAL A 124 -2.28 0.03 -7.33
CA VAL A 124 -1.95 -0.89 -6.22
C VAL A 124 -2.11 -2.34 -6.63
N THR A 125 -1.33 -3.22 -6.03
CA THR A 125 -1.40 -4.66 -6.28
C THR A 125 -1.05 -5.48 -5.07
N GLY A 126 -1.45 -6.75 -5.08
CA GLY A 126 -1.04 -7.69 -4.05
C GLY A 126 -1.67 -9.06 -4.19
N HIS A 127 -1.06 -10.01 -3.50
CA HIS A 127 -1.50 -11.39 -3.41
C HIS A 127 -1.95 -11.73 -1.99
N SER A 128 -2.94 -12.62 -1.84
CA SER A 128 -3.39 -13.11 -0.53
C SER A 128 -3.80 -11.94 0.39
N LEU A 129 -3.25 -11.86 1.61
CA LEU A 129 -3.44 -10.71 2.50
C LEU A 129 -2.95 -9.38 1.89
N GLY A 130 -1.87 -9.40 1.11
CA GLY A 130 -1.39 -8.22 0.40
C GLY A 130 -2.43 -7.68 -0.58
N GLY A 131 -3.20 -8.57 -1.23
CA GLY A 131 -4.32 -8.17 -2.07
C GLY A 131 -5.48 -7.54 -1.28
N ALA A 132 -5.69 -7.94 -0.03
CA ALA A 132 -6.65 -7.27 0.86
C ALA A 132 -6.20 -5.84 1.17
N LEU A 133 -4.91 -5.66 1.50
CA LEU A 133 -4.32 -4.34 1.73
C LEU A 133 -4.37 -3.47 0.48
N ALA A 134 -4.15 -4.04 -0.71
CA ALA A 134 -4.30 -3.33 -1.98
C ALA A 134 -5.75 -2.85 -2.20
N GLN A 135 -6.76 -3.68 -1.91
CA GLN A 135 -8.16 -3.23 -1.99
C GLN A 135 -8.47 -2.12 -0.97
N VAL A 136 -7.90 -2.19 0.25
CA VAL A 136 -8.05 -1.15 1.28
C VAL A 136 -7.45 0.17 0.81
N THR A 137 -6.21 0.16 0.31
CA THR A 137 -5.53 1.38 -0.14
C THR A 137 -6.13 1.92 -1.43
N ALA A 138 -6.60 1.07 -2.34
CA ALA A 138 -7.38 1.47 -3.50
C ALA A 138 -8.64 2.24 -3.12
N HIS A 139 -9.47 1.68 -2.24
CA HIS A 139 -10.68 2.37 -1.77
C HIS A 139 -10.36 3.66 -1.02
N HIS A 140 -9.31 3.63 -0.18
CA HIS A 140 -8.91 4.78 0.63
C HIS A 140 -8.52 5.99 -0.21
N PHE A 141 -7.78 5.78 -1.30
CA PHE A 141 -7.20 6.83 -2.15
C PHE A 141 -7.87 6.97 -3.53
N ASP A 142 -8.95 6.23 -3.80
CA ASP A 142 -9.61 6.14 -5.12
C ASP A 142 -8.64 5.72 -6.25
N LEU A 143 -7.79 4.72 -5.95
CA LEU A 143 -6.82 4.18 -6.90
C LEU A 143 -7.36 2.95 -7.61
N LYS A 144 -6.78 2.67 -8.77
CA LYS A 144 -6.99 1.43 -9.51
C LYS A 144 -5.95 0.38 -9.15
N GLY A 145 -6.22 -0.86 -9.53
CA GLY A 145 -5.28 -1.94 -9.29
C GLY A 145 -5.81 -3.32 -9.62
N GLU A 146 -4.94 -4.31 -9.48
CA GLU A 146 -5.30 -5.71 -9.65
C GLU A 146 -4.79 -6.53 -8.48
N THR A 147 -5.48 -7.62 -8.14
CA THR A 147 -5.07 -8.50 -7.05
C THR A 147 -5.19 -9.96 -7.45
N PHE A 148 -4.45 -10.83 -6.75
CA PHE A 148 -4.35 -12.25 -7.08
C PHE A 148 -4.66 -13.09 -5.85
N ASN A 149 -5.70 -13.92 -5.93
CA ASN A 149 -6.21 -14.72 -4.81
C ASN A 149 -6.31 -13.90 -3.50
N ALA A 150 -6.72 -12.64 -3.61
CA ALA A 150 -6.77 -11.75 -2.47
C ALA A 150 -7.81 -12.22 -1.45
N TYR A 151 -7.56 -11.99 -0.16
CA TYR A 151 -8.67 -11.97 0.79
C TYR A 151 -9.51 -10.71 0.53
N GLY A 152 -10.81 -10.86 0.29
CA GLY A 152 -11.69 -9.74 -0.05
C GLY A 152 -11.84 -8.71 1.08
N ALA A 153 -11.72 -7.41 0.78
CA ALA A 153 -11.71 -6.34 1.79
C ALA A 153 -13.09 -5.97 2.35
N ALA A 154 -14.19 -6.41 1.72
CA ALA A 154 -15.55 -5.98 2.10
C ALA A 154 -15.95 -6.44 3.51
N SER A 155 -15.39 -7.56 4.01
CA SER A 155 -15.71 -8.08 5.35
C SER A 155 -14.83 -7.57 6.48
N LEU A 156 -13.87 -6.67 6.19
CA LEU A 156 -12.89 -6.17 7.17
C LEU A 156 -13.48 -5.20 8.22
N GLY A 157 -14.72 -4.76 8.04
CA GLY A 157 -15.35 -3.73 8.90
C GLY A 157 -14.86 -2.31 8.60
N LEU A 158 -14.19 -2.10 7.47
CA LEU A 158 -13.66 -0.80 7.04
C LEU A 158 -14.66 0.01 6.18
N ARG A 159 -15.92 -0.45 6.11
CA ARG A 159 -17.01 0.14 5.30
C ARG A 159 -16.66 0.25 3.81
N ILE A 160 -15.85 -0.68 3.32
CA ILE A 160 -15.50 -0.85 1.90
C ILE A 160 -16.64 -1.64 1.24
N PRO A 161 -17.23 -1.15 0.13
CA PRO A 161 -18.29 -1.87 -0.56
C PRO A 161 -17.76 -3.11 -1.30
N GLU A 162 -18.63 -4.09 -1.53
CA GLU A 162 -18.38 -5.15 -2.49
C GLU A 162 -18.69 -4.68 -3.93
N GLY A 163 -17.91 -5.15 -4.90
CA GLY A 163 -18.08 -4.78 -6.30
C GLY A 163 -17.46 -3.43 -6.67
N GLY A 164 -17.85 -2.89 -7.82
CA GLY A 164 -17.25 -1.68 -8.41
C GLY A 164 -16.25 -1.99 -9.52
N ASN A 165 -15.62 -0.95 -10.08
CA ASN A 165 -14.77 -1.05 -11.27
C ASN A 165 -13.34 -0.54 -11.08
N ALA A 166 -12.99 -0.09 -9.87
CA ALA A 166 -11.65 0.43 -9.57
C ALA A 166 -10.60 -0.69 -9.55
N MET A 167 -10.96 -1.86 -9.04
CA MET A 167 -10.08 -3.02 -8.89
C MET A 167 -10.53 -4.19 -9.77
N VAL A 168 -9.58 -5.02 -10.19
CA VAL A 168 -9.83 -6.36 -10.75
C VAL A 168 -9.20 -7.41 -9.84
N ASN A 169 -10.00 -8.35 -9.35
CA ASN A 169 -9.57 -9.41 -8.45
C ASN A 169 -9.53 -10.73 -9.22
N HIS A 170 -8.33 -11.23 -9.51
CA HIS A 170 -8.10 -12.50 -10.17
C HIS A 170 -8.12 -13.62 -9.13
N VAL A 171 -9.07 -14.55 -9.26
CA VAL A 171 -9.28 -15.61 -8.26
C VAL A 171 -9.33 -16.99 -8.90
N MET A 172 -8.69 -17.96 -8.27
CA MET A 172 -8.81 -19.37 -8.63
C MET A 172 -10.10 -19.96 -8.04
N ALA A 173 -10.76 -20.85 -8.77
CA ALA A 173 -12.09 -21.34 -8.47
C ALA A 173 -12.19 -22.07 -7.12
N ALA A 174 -11.14 -22.82 -6.76
CA ALA A 174 -11.09 -23.57 -5.51
C ALA A 174 -10.19 -22.91 -4.45
N ASP A 175 -9.71 -21.68 -4.69
CA ASP A 175 -8.90 -20.97 -3.70
C ASP A 175 -9.72 -20.62 -2.44
N PRO A 176 -9.34 -21.13 -1.26
CA PRO A 176 -10.11 -20.89 -0.04
C PRO A 176 -10.00 -19.47 0.48
N VAL A 177 -8.92 -18.75 0.18
CA VAL A 177 -8.66 -17.41 0.75
C VAL A 177 -9.55 -16.37 0.09
N SER A 178 -9.57 -16.33 -1.24
CA SER A 178 -10.45 -15.42 -1.98
C SER A 178 -11.91 -15.82 -1.91
N ALA A 179 -12.22 -17.09 -1.62
CA ALA A 179 -13.59 -17.55 -1.39
C ALA A 179 -14.18 -17.08 -0.06
N ALA A 180 -13.34 -16.66 0.90
CA ALA A 180 -13.79 -16.40 2.27
C ALA A 180 -14.44 -15.02 2.48
N SER A 181 -14.32 -14.07 1.54
CA SER A 181 -14.84 -12.71 1.69
C SER A 181 -15.13 -12.03 0.36
N GLY A 182 -16.16 -11.16 0.33
CA GLY A 182 -16.46 -10.27 -0.79
C GLY A 182 -15.35 -9.26 -1.07
N HIS A 183 -15.20 -8.88 -2.35
CA HIS A 183 -14.10 -8.07 -2.85
C HIS A 183 -14.55 -6.67 -3.26
N TYR A 184 -13.68 -5.68 -3.03
CA TYR A 184 -13.80 -4.38 -3.68
C TYR A 184 -13.30 -4.49 -5.14
N GLY A 185 -14.14 -4.10 -6.10
CA GLY A 185 -13.90 -4.24 -7.53
C GLY A 185 -14.53 -5.48 -8.19
N GLN A 186 -14.19 -5.69 -9.46
CA GLN A 186 -14.65 -6.83 -10.25
C GLN A 186 -13.93 -8.10 -9.83
N VAL A 187 -14.60 -9.25 -9.89
CA VAL A 187 -13.99 -10.56 -9.65
C VAL A 187 -13.90 -11.32 -10.98
N ARG A 188 -12.69 -11.72 -11.37
CA ARG A 188 -12.42 -12.58 -12.53
C ARG A 188 -12.02 -13.96 -12.02
N THR A 189 -12.92 -14.92 -12.21
CA THR A 189 -12.71 -16.29 -11.73
C THR A 189 -12.12 -17.18 -12.82
N TYR A 190 -11.08 -17.93 -12.44
CA TYR A 190 -10.37 -18.88 -13.29
C TYR A 190 -10.51 -20.27 -12.71
N ALA A 191 -10.65 -21.29 -13.55
CA ALA A 191 -10.71 -22.67 -13.12
C ALA A 191 -9.76 -23.54 -13.94
N THR A 192 -9.20 -24.54 -13.28
CA THR A 192 -8.60 -25.72 -13.93
C THR A 192 -9.52 -26.94 -13.79
N GLU A 193 -9.37 -27.92 -14.67
CA GLU A 193 -10.08 -29.21 -14.55
C GLU A 193 -9.80 -29.89 -13.19
N GLY A 194 -8.57 -29.76 -12.68
CA GLY A 194 -8.18 -30.28 -11.37
C GLY A 194 -9.02 -29.69 -10.24
N GLU A 195 -9.20 -28.36 -10.22
CA GLU A 195 -10.02 -27.69 -9.21
C GLU A 195 -11.49 -28.09 -9.28
N ILE A 196 -12.05 -28.15 -10.49
CA ILE A 196 -13.44 -28.58 -10.68
C ILE A 196 -13.63 -30.02 -10.16
N ASN A 197 -12.67 -30.91 -10.44
CA ASN A 197 -12.70 -32.28 -9.94
C ASN A 197 -12.56 -32.33 -8.41
N THR A 198 -11.70 -31.52 -7.81
CA THR A 198 -11.55 -31.42 -6.35
C THR A 198 -12.84 -30.96 -5.67
N LEU A 199 -13.50 -29.93 -6.21
CA LEU A 199 -14.78 -29.45 -5.69
C LEU A 199 -15.89 -30.51 -5.84
N ARG A 200 -15.97 -31.18 -6.99
CA ARG A 200 -16.93 -32.30 -7.21
C ARG A 200 -16.69 -33.47 -6.26
N ALA A 201 -15.43 -33.88 -6.10
CA ALA A 201 -15.03 -34.96 -5.18
C ALA A 201 -15.26 -34.58 -3.71
N SER A 202 -15.39 -33.29 -3.42
CA SER A 202 -15.75 -32.77 -2.11
C SER A 202 -17.25 -32.54 -1.96
N GLY A 203 -18.08 -32.96 -2.92
CA GLY A 203 -19.54 -32.97 -2.80
C GLY A 203 -20.25 -31.75 -3.39
N PHE A 204 -19.54 -30.77 -3.93
CA PHE A 204 -20.15 -29.64 -4.64
C PHE A 204 -20.66 -30.08 -6.03
N ARG A 205 -21.85 -29.64 -6.43
CA ARG A 205 -22.46 -30.01 -7.72
C ARG A 205 -23.16 -28.82 -8.36
N ASN A 206 -23.34 -28.89 -9.69
CA ASN A 206 -24.14 -27.92 -10.45
C ASN A 206 -25.64 -28.22 -10.28
N GLY A 207 -26.46 -27.21 -9.98
CA GLY A 207 -27.93 -27.28 -9.97
C GLY A 207 -28.59 -26.69 -8.72
N ALA A 208 -29.71 -25.98 -8.89
CA ALA A 208 -30.40 -25.19 -7.85
C ALA A 208 -30.89 -25.98 -6.61
N ILE A 209 -31.02 -27.31 -6.73
CA ILE A 209 -31.51 -28.20 -5.66
C ILE A 209 -30.35 -28.90 -4.93
N ALA A 210 -29.15 -28.92 -5.53
CA ALA A 210 -27.97 -29.53 -4.93
C ALA A 210 -27.38 -28.68 -3.78
N SER A 211 -27.66 -27.37 -3.77
CA SER A 211 -27.21 -26.45 -2.71
C SER A 211 -27.81 -26.74 -1.32
N PHE A 212 -28.89 -27.53 -1.23
CA PHE A 212 -29.54 -27.90 0.02
C PHE A 212 -29.02 -29.20 0.67
N LEU A 213 -28.18 -29.97 -0.05
CA LEU A 213 -27.60 -31.23 0.42
C LEU A 213 -26.06 -31.17 0.42
N ILE A 214 -25.48 -29.98 0.59
CA ILE A 214 -24.03 -29.77 0.61
C ILE A 214 -23.48 -30.38 1.92
N PRO A 215 -22.54 -31.35 1.86
CA PRO A 215 -21.89 -31.88 3.06
C PRO A 215 -21.09 -30.79 3.80
N ASP A 216 -20.68 -31.04 5.05
CA ASP A 216 -19.76 -30.17 5.83
C ASP A 216 -18.31 -30.13 5.27
N SER A 217 -18.16 -30.38 3.97
CA SER A 217 -16.91 -30.64 3.26
C SER A 217 -16.27 -29.39 2.66
N ALA A 218 -16.77 -28.18 2.89
CA ALA A 218 -16.12 -26.95 2.41
C ALA A 218 -14.70 -26.80 2.98
N LEU A 219 -14.51 -27.12 4.26
CA LEU A 219 -13.19 -27.15 4.90
C LEU A 219 -12.30 -28.26 4.31
N LEU A 220 -12.88 -29.41 3.96
CA LEU A 220 -12.17 -30.50 3.30
C LEU A 220 -11.74 -30.11 1.88
N ALA A 221 -12.61 -29.44 1.13
CA ALA A 221 -12.31 -28.91 -0.20
C ALA A 221 -11.21 -27.84 -0.12
N ALA A 222 -11.29 -26.93 0.85
CA ALA A 222 -10.27 -25.92 1.13
C ALA A 222 -8.91 -26.57 1.43
N GLY A 223 -8.85 -27.58 2.31
CA GLY A 223 -7.62 -28.30 2.62
C GLY A 223 -7.02 -29.05 1.42
N ARG A 224 -7.85 -29.48 0.46
CA ARG A 224 -7.40 -30.10 -0.81
C ARG A 224 -7.02 -29.10 -1.90
N SER A 225 -7.33 -27.82 -1.72
CA SER A 225 -7.19 -26.78 -2.74
C SER A 225 -6.18 -25.69 -2.34
N LEU A 226 -5.29 -25.98 -1.40
CA LEU A 226 -4.25 -25.04 -0.96
C LEU A 226 -3.32 -24.63 -2.12
N ASP A 227 -3.11 -25.52 -3.10
CA ASP A 227 -2.33 -25.19 -4.30
C ASP A 227 -3.00 -24.14 -5.20
N SER A 228 -4.35 -24.06 -5.17
CA SER A 228 -5.09 -23.02 -5.91
C SER A 228 -4.77 -21.62 -5.43
N HIS A 229 -4.26 -21.46 -4.20
CA HIS A 229 -3.93 -20.15 -3.65
C HIS A 229 -2.65 -19.55 -4.24
N LYS A 230 -1.75 -20.35 -4.83
CA LYS A 230 -0.40 -19.89 -5.18
C LYS A 230 -0.38 -18.86 -6.32
N MET A 231 0.57 -17.91 -6.25
CA MET A 231 0.88 -16.97 -7.33
C MET A 231 1.28 -17.66 -8.64
N GLY A 232 1.86 -18.86 -8.58
CA GLY A 232 2.25 -19.62 -9.76
C GLY A 232 1.13 -19.86 -10.77
N ASN A 233 -0.14 -19.81 -10.35
CA ASN A 233 -1.28 -19.92 -11.28
C ASN A 233 -1.41 -18.70 -12.22
N PHE A 234 -0.82 -17.56 -11.86
CA PHE A 234 -0.92 -16.28 -12.58
C PHE A 234 0.41 -15.83 -13.19
N LEU A 235 1.44 -16.69 -13.19
CA LEU A 235 2.79 -16.32 -13.61
C LEU A 235 3.26 -17.19 -14.78
N ASN A 236 4.02 -16.57 -15.68
CA ASN A 236 4.81 -17.24 -16.74
C ASN A 236 3.98 -18.14 -17.68
N GLU A 237 4.68 -19.02 -18.41
CA GLU A 237 4.07 -20.02 -19.29
C GLU A 237 3.13 -20.95 -18.50
N GLY A 238 1.84 -20.87 -18.80
CA GLY A 238 0.80 -21.61 -18.07
C GLY A 238 -0.08 -20.74 -17.15
N SER A 239 0.21 -19.44 -17.06
CA SER A 239 -0.66 -18.46 -16.39
C SER A 239 -2.11 -18.57 -16.88
N VAL A 240 -3.06 -18.59 -15.94
CA VAL A 240 -4.49 -18.57 -16.26
C VAL A 240 -4.94 -17.23 -16.83
N LEU A 241 -4.15 -16.17 -16.64
CA LEU A 241 -4.47 -14.82 -17.12
C LEU A 241 -4.56 -14.77 -18.65
N ASP A 242 -3.67 -15.50 -19.31
CA ASP A 242 -3.57 -15.58 -20.78
C ASP A 242 -4.35 -16.77 -21.35
N ASN A 243 -5.16 -17.45 -20.53
CA ASN A 243 -5.93 -18.61 -20.93
C ASN A 243 -7.45 -18.37 -20.86
N PRO A 244 -8.09 -17.96 -21.99
CA PRO A 244 -9.54 -17.79 -22.04
C PRO A 244 -10.34 -19.04 -21.67
N ALA A 245 -9.77 -20.24 -21.88
CA ALA A 245 -10.43 -21.49 -21.52
C ALA A 245 -10.61 -21.63 -20.00
N SER A 246 -9.71 -21.08 -19.19
CA SER A 246 -9.81 -21.11 -17.72
C SER A 246 -11.03 -20.32 -17.22
N GLN A 247 -11.30 -19.15 -17.81
CA GLN A 247 -12.51 -18.36 -17.48
C GLN A 247 -13.78 -19.01 -18.04
N ALA A 248 -13.70 -19.59 -19.25
CA ALA A 248 -14.83 -20.32 -19.83
C ALA A 248 -15.21 -21.54 -18.97
N LEU A 249 -14.22 -22.27 -18.46
CA LEU A 249 -14.43 -23.41 -17.57
C LEU A 249 -15.04 -22.98 -16.23
N ALA A 250 -14.55 -21.88 -15.65
CA ALA A 250 -15.13 -21.29 -14.45
C ALA A 250 -16.61 -20.93 -14.67
N LYS A 251 -16.91 -20.27 -15.78
CA LYS A 251 -18.29 -19.90 -16.16
C LYS A 251 -19.20 -21.13 -16.33
N GLN A 252 -18.71 -22.20 -16.94
CA GLN A 252 -19.47 -23.45 -17.08
C GLN A 252 -19.77 -24.14 -15.74
N ASN A 253 -19.00 -23.86 -14.69
CA ASN A 253 -19.15 -24.44 -13.35
C ASN A 253 -19.51 -23.38 -12.30
N GLU A 254 -20.12 -22.27 -12.72
CA GLU A 254 -20.51 -21.14 -11.88
C GLU A 254 -21.25 -21.58 -10.61
N SER A 255 -22.29 -22.42 -10.74
CA SER A 255 -23.08 -22.84 -9.58
C SER A 255 -22.29 -23.66 -8.56
N LEU A 256 -21.39 -24.53 -9.04
CA LEU A 256 -20.51 -25.32 -8.17
C LEU A 256 -19.49 -24.44 -7.44
N ILE A 257 -18.91 -23.47 -8.14
CA ILE A 257 -17.93 -22.52 -7.57
C ILE A 257 -18.63 -21.58 -6.60
N GLY A 258 -19.79 -21.04 -6.98
CA GLY A 258 -20.62 -20.18 -6.13
C GLY A 258 -21.01 -20.88 -4.83
N GLY A 259 -21.51 -22.12 -4.91
CA GLY A 259 -21.85 -22.90 -3.71
C GLY A 259 -20.66 -23.16 -2.78
N TYR A 260 -19.45 -23.35 -3.32
CA TYR A 260 -18.23 -23.45 -2.51
C TYR A 260 -17.91 -22.13 -1.79
N ARG A 261 -17.91 -21.02 -2.53
CA ARG A 261 -17.61 -19.68 -2.00
C ARG A 261 -18.64 -19.25 -0.94
N GLU A 262 -19.93 -19.38 -1.22
CA GLU A 262 -21.01 -19.07 -0.28
C GLU A 262 -20.90 -19.88 1.02
N LYS A 263 -20.57 -21.17 0.93
CA LYS A 263 -20.40 -22.02 2.11
C LYS A 263 -19.19 -21.60 2.95
N LEU A 264 -18.06 -21.25 2.33
CA LEU A 264 -16.89 -20.73 3.05
C LEU A 264 -17.15 -19.38 3.71
N GLU A 265 -17.83 -18.48 3.01
CA GLU A 265 -18.23 -17.20 3.58
C GLU A 265 -19.19 -17.39 4.76
N SER A 266 -20.14 -18.32 4.67
CA SER A 266 -21.08 -18.65 5.75
C SER A 266 -20.37 -19.21 6.99
N LEU A 267 -19.41 -20.13 6.79
CA LEU A 267 -18.59 -20.67 7.87
C LEU A 267 -17.78 -19.58 8.58
N ARG A 268 -17.20 -18.65 7.82
CA ARG A 268 -16.54 -17.46 8.38
C ARG A 268 -17.52 -16.58 9.15
N GLY A 269 -18.68 -16.27 8.58
CA GLY A 269 -19.68 -15.38 9.20
C GLY A 269 -20.16 -15.89 10.56
N GLY A 270 -20.35 -17.20 10.69
CA GLY A 270 -20.71 -17.86 11.94
C GLY A 270 -19.64 -17.72 13.03
N LEU A 271 -18.37 -17.90 12.68
CA LEU A 271 -17.24 -17.80 13.62
C LEU A 271 -16.93 -16.36 14.03
N THR A 272 -16.97 -15.44 13.07
CA THR A 272 -16.72 -14.00 13.28
C THR A 272 -17.72 -13.37 14.23
N SER A 273 -18.97 -13.87 14.23
CA SER A 273 -20.03 -13.44 15.16
C SER A 273 -19.76 -13.88 16.60
N VAL A 274 -19.03 -14.97 16.81
CA VAL A 274 -18.70 -15.54 18.14
C VAL A 274 -17.46 -14.87 18.74
N THR A 275 -16.41 -14.66 17.94
CA THR A 275 -15.13 -14.10 18.43
C THR A 275 -15.19 -12.61 18.74
N ARG A 276 -16.14 -11.85 18.18
CA ARG A 276 -16.22 -10.38 18.36
C ARG A 276 -16.91 -9.91 19.65
N GLY A 277 -17.54 -10.80 20.44
CA GLY A 277 -18.18 -10.46 21.71
C GLY A 277 -19.32 -9.41 21.60
N GLY A 278 -20.16 -9.30 22.63
CA GLY A 278 -21.40 -8.50 22.60
C GLY A 278 -21.27 -6.99 22.27
N ILE A 279 -20.06 -6.43 22.28
CA ILE A 279 -19.79 -5.01 21.95
C ILE A 279 -19.52 -4.82 20.44
N GLY A 280 -18.89 -5.78 19.75
CA GLY A 280 -18.59 -5.67 18.31
C GLY A 280 -19.85 -5.64 17.43
N ASN A 281 -20.92 -6.33 17.86
CA ASN A 281 -22.21 -6.36 17.16
C ASN A 281 -22.90 -4.98 17.11
N ALA A 282 -22.64 -4.09 18.08
CA ALA A 282 -23.24 -2.76 18.13
C ALA A 282 -22.61 -1.78 17.12
N VAL A 283 -21.28 -1.86 16.93
CA VAL A 283 -20.55 -1.05 15.93
C VAL A 283 -20.92 -1.49 14.52
N ASP A 284 -21.00 -2.80 14.26
CA ASP A 284 -21.38 -3.34 12.95
C ASP A 284 -22.83 -2.97 12.57
N LEU A 285 -23.75 -2.95 13.55
CA LEU A 285 -25.11 -2.47 13.32
C LEU A 285 -25.12 -0.97 12.97
N TYR A 286 -24.29 -0.18 13.65
CA TYR A 286 -24.18 1.25 13.41
C TYR A 286 -23.55 1.58 12.06
N ASP A 287 -22.53 0.84 11.64
CA ASP A 287 -21.90 0.98 10.33
C ASP A 287 -22.80 0.46 9.20
N ARG A 288 -23.58 -0.60 9.44
CA ARG A 288 -24.62 -1.07 8.52
C ARG A 288 -25.71 -0.03 8.30
N ILE A 289 -26.02 0.80 9.31
CA ILE A 289 -26.94 1.94 9.18
C ILE A 289 -26.30 3.10 8.41
N ARG A 290 -25.00 3.35 8.60
CA ARG A 290 -24.26 4.40 7.89
C ARG A 290 -23.95 4.07 6.43
N GLY A 291 -24.00 2.79 6.06
CA GLY A 291 -23.67 2.33 4.72
C GLY A 291 -22.16 2.41 4.40
N PRO A 292 -21.76 1.97 3.19
CA PRO A 292 -20.37 2.03 2.74
C PRO A 292 -19.87 3.49 2.64
N LEU A 293 -18.55 3.67 2.70
CA LEU A 293 -17.89 4.94 2.42
C LEU A 293 -17.64 5.08 0.92
N ASP A 294 -17.67 6.30 0.41
CA ASP A 294 -17.29 6.58 -0.98
C ASP A 294 -15.77 6.38 -1.15
N ALA A 295 -15.33 5.94 -2.32
CA ALA A 295 -13.91 5.83 -2.63
C ALA A 295 -13.23 7.21 -2.53
N GLY A 296 -12.02 7.26 -1.97
CA GLY A 296 -11.28 8.50 -1.72
C GLY A 296 -11.82 9.34 -0.55
N GLU A 297 -13.02 9.07 -0.04
CA GLU A 297 -13.57 9.75 1.14
C GLU A 297 -12.70 9.56 2.38
N PRO A 298 -12.16 8.36 2.69
CA PRO A 298 -11.25 8.20 3.83
C PRO A 298 -10.00 9.08 3.74
N ALA A 299 -9.32 9.13 2.58
CA ALA A 299 -8.16 10.00 2.39
C ALA A 299 -8.54 11.48 2.50
N ARG A 300 -9.64 11.88 1.87
CA ARG A 300 -10.12 13.27 1.92
C ARG A 300 -10.51 13.69 3.33
N LYS A 301 -11.17 12.82 4.10
CA LYS A 301 -11.47 13.06 5.52
C LYS A 301 -10.21 13.08 6.37
N ALA A 302 -9.25 12.19 6.13
CA ALA A 302 -7.98 12.23 6.83
C ALA A 302 -7.22 13.54 6.54
N ALA A 303 -7.24 14.02 5.30
CA ALA A 303 -6.70 15.31 4.92
C ALA A 303 -7.50 16.47 5.56
N GLU A 304 -8.83 16.44 5.52
CA GLU A 304 -9.68 17.46 6.16
C GLU A 304 -9.54 17.47 7.68
N ASP A 305 -9.46 16.31 8.33
CA ASP A 305 -9.29 16.19 9.78
C ASP A 305 -7.87 16.56 10.19
N ALA A 306 -6.87 16.26 9.36
CA ALA A 306 -5.53 16.84 9.50
C ALA A 306 -5.63 18.36 9.41
N HIS A 307 -6.26 18.93 8.39
CA HIS A 307 -6.48 20.37 8.23
C HIS A 307 -7.33 21.01 9.35
N LYS A 308 -8.26 20.28 9.98
CA LYS A 308 -9.15 20.77 11.05
C LYS A 308 -8.50 20.65 12.43
N ARG A 309 -7.70 19.61 12.66
CA ARG A 309 -6.84 19.48 13.86
C ARG A 309 -5.71 20.51 13.81
N ASP A 310 -5.23 20.79 12.61
CA ASP A 310 -4.13 21.70 12.34
C ASP A 310 -4.61 23.03 11.76
N GLY A 311 -4.94 23.98 12.63
CA GLY A 311 -4.90 25.41 12.27
C GLY A 311 -3.56 25.87 11.65
N ALA A 312 -2.54 24.99 11.62
CA ALA A 312 -1.35 25.07 10.78
C ALA A 312 -0.85 23.65 10.44
N MET A 313 -1.01 23.21 9.18
CA MET A 313 -0.64 21.86 8.68
C MET A 313 0.75 21.41 9.18
N ARG A 314 0.82 20.25 9.86
CA ARG A 314 2.08 19.70 10.40
C ARG A 314 2.84 18.80 9.42
N MET A 315 4.16 18.71 9.56
CA MET A 315 5.03 17.93 8.67
C MET A 315 4.94 16.42 8.82
N ASP A 316 4.32 15.90 9.88
CA ASP A 316 3.93 14.48 9.97
C ASP A 316 2.71 14.15 9.09
N SER A 317 1.98 15.17 8.60
CA SER A 317 0.89 15.02 7.65
C SER A 317 1.40 14.87 6.21
N PRO A 318 0.93 13.89 5.42
CA PRO A 318 1.51 13.63 4.09
C PRO A 318 1.24 14.65 3.00
N GLY A 319 0.29 15.57 3.20
CA GLY A 319 0.09 16.72 2.30
C GLY A 319 1.07 17.88 2.55
N HIS A 320 1.90 17.81 3.58
CA HIS A 320 2.82 18.89 3.93
C HIS A 320 4.12 18.80 3.10
N PRO A 321 4.66 19.91 2.56
CA PRO A 321 5.87 19.91 1.73
C PRO A 321 7.12 19.34 2.43
N GLY A 322 7.15 19.38 3.75
CA GLY A 322 8.20 18.78 4.58
C GLY A 322 8.03 17.30 4.92
N ASN A 323 6.93 16.64 4.51
CA ASN A 323 6.61 15.30 5.01
C ASN A 323 7.64 14.24 4.64
N LEU A 324 8.11 14.27 3.39
CA LEU A 324 9.08 13.30 2.91
C LEU A 324 10.42 13.41 3.66
N LEU A 325 10.91 14.64 3.87
CA LEU A 325 12.10 14.92 4.67
C LEU A 325 11.93 14.51 6.13
N PHE A 326 10.73 14.75 6.69
CA PHE A 326 10.41 14.35 8.06
C PHE A 326 10.47 12.83 8.23
N GLN A 327 9.88 12.07 7.32
CA GLN A 327 9.89 10.60 7.34
C GLN A 327 11.32 10.03 7.22
N ASP A 328 12.15 10.61 6.35
CA ASP A 328 13.54 10.20 6.19
C ASP A 328 14.38 10.53 7.44
N ALA A 329 14.20 11.72 8.01
CA ALA A 329 14.84 12.10 9.28
C ALA A 329 14.39 11.18 10.43
N LEU A 330 13.09 10.89 10.53
CA LEU A 330 12.51 10.09 11.59
C LEU A 330 13.10 8.68 11.58
N ARG A 331 13.10 8.01 10.42
CA ARG A 331 13.71 6.69 10.25
C ARG A 331 15.17 6.65 10.73
N GLY A 332 15.94 7.69 10.38
CA GLY A 332 17.33 7.80 10.78
C GLY A 332 17.53 8.07 12.28
N VAL A 333 16.71 8.93 12.88
CA VAL A 333 16.73 9.23 14.32
C VAL A 333 16.33 8.00 15.14
N GLU A 334 15.25 7.31 14.75
CA GLU A 334 14.81 6.07 15.41
C GLU A 334 15.89 4.98 15.37
N ALA A 335 16.61 4.86 14.24
CA ALA A 335 17.74 3.94 14.14
C ALA A 335 18.93 4.33 15.04
N GLN A 336 19.09 5.60 15.40
CA GLN A 336 20.09 6.04 16.40
C GLN A 336 19.61 5.77 17.82
N ASP A 337 18.32 6.01 18.13
CA ASP A 337 17.74 5.68 19.43
C ASP A 337 17.90 4.18 19.73
N LEU A 338 17.56 3.32 18.77
CA LEU A 338 17.70 1.87 18.93
C LEU A 338 19.17 1.45 19.13
N ARG A 339 20.12 2.09 18.43
CA ARG A 339 21.58 1.85 18.63
C ARG A 339 22.06 2.28 20.01
N ALA A 340 21.45 3.33 20.58
CA ALA A 340 21.72 3.80 21.93
C ALA A 340 20.93 3.05 23.02
N GLY A 341 20.12 2.04 22.65
CA GLY A 341 19.29 1.29 23.59
C GLY A 341 18.08 2.09 24.12
N ARG A 342 17.68 3.16 23.42
CA ARG A 342 16.49 3.96 23.71
C ARG A 342 15.31 3.50 22.85
N THR A 343 14.11 3.61 23.40
CA THR A 343 12.86 3.47 22.62
C THR A 343 12.55 4.83 21.98
N PRO A 344 12.25 4.88 20.67
CA PRO A 344 11.78 6.12 20.05
C PRO A 344 10.55 6.71 20.76
N ASP A 345 10.54 8.03 20.89
CA ASP A 345 9.51 8.77 21.62
C ASP A 345 9.15 10.09 20.91
N GLN A 346 8.40 10.96 21.60
CA GLN A 346 8.02 12.27 21.08
C GLN A 346 9.25 13.13 20.72
N HIS A 347 10.34 13.02 21.49
CA HIS A 347 11.55 13.80 21.23
C HIS A 347 12.29 13.32 19.98
N SER A 348 12.20 12.02 19.65
CA SER A 348 12.66 11.48 18.37
C SER A 348 11.95 12.18 17.20
N GLY A 349 10.63 12.37 17.31
CA GLY A 349 9.83 13.14 16.35
C GLY A 349 10.23 14.61 16.27
N GLN A 350 10.47 15.27 17.40
CA GLN A 350 10.87 16.68 17.44
C GLN A 350 12.26 16.92 16.83
N LEU A 351 13.21 16.02 17.13
CA LEU A 351 14.55 16.02 16.54
C LEU A 351 14.48 15.79 15.02
N ALA A 352 13.70 14.81 14.58
CA ALA A 352 13.48 14.54 13.17
C ALA A 352 12.87 15.74 12.44
N GLY A 353 11.87 16.38 13.04
CA GLY A 353 11.24 17.57 12.47
C GLY A 353 12.18 18.76 12.32
N SER A 354 13.00 19.01 13.34
CA SER A 354 14.04 20.05 13.27
C SER A 354 15.06 19.77 12.19
N LEU A 355 15.48 18.50 12.05
CA LEU A 355 16.44 18.09 11.03
C LEU A 355 15.86 18.20 9.61
N ALA A 356 14.60 17.83 9.43
CA ALA A 356 13.88 17.97 8.17
C ALA A 356 13.70 19.44 7.76
N ALA A 357 13.35 20.31 8.71
CA ALA A 357 13.26 21.74 8.47
C ALA A 357 14.60 22.35 8.07
N GLU A 358 15.69 21.96 8.74
CA GLU A 358 17.03 22.42 8.40
C GLU A 358 17.46 21.93 7.00
N MET A 359 17.21 20.66 6.68
CA MET A 359 17.53 20.10 5.36
C MET A 359 16.78 20.83 4.25
N HIS A 360 15.48 21.06 4.44
CA HIS A 360 14.65 21.80 3.48
C HIS A 360 15.17 23.23 3.26
N ALA A 361 15.50 23.95 4.33
CA ALA A 361 16.02 25.31 4.28
C ALA A 361 17.31 25.40 3.45
N ASN A 362 18.16 24.37 3.52
CA ASN A 362 19.42 24.27 2.78
C ASN A 362 19.26 23.68 1.36
N GLY A 363 18.03 23.47 0.88
CA GLY A 363 17.76 23.01 -0.49
C GLY A 363 17.80 21.49 -0.66
N GLY A 364 17.88 20.73 0.43
CA GLY A 364 17.79 19.28 0.38
C GLY A 364 16.35 18.80 0.11
N THR A 365 16.24 17.66 -0.54
CA THR A 365 14.98 17.04 -0.95
C THR A 365 14.77 15.65 -0.34
N ARG A 366 15.81 15.05 0.26
CA ARG A 366 15.77 13.79 1.01
C ARG A 366 16.82 13.77 2.11
N ILE A 367 16.76 12.79 3.02
CA ILE A 367 17.81 12.53 4.01
C ILE A 367 18.21 11.05 3.93
N ASP A 368 19.41 10.78 3.42
CA ASP A 368 19.90 9.41 3.22
C ASP A 368 20.51 8.83 4.49
N ASN A 369 21.15 9.67 5.32
CA ASN A 369 21.78 9.24 6.58
C ASN A 369 21.52 10.25 7.70
N VAL A 370 21.22 9.73 8.89
CA VAL A 370 21.24 10.48 10.15
C VAL A 370 22.40 10.00 11.00
N LEU A 371 23.30 10.91 11.37
CA LEU A 371 24.51 10.63 12.15
C LEU A 371 24.53 11.54 13.38
N MET A 372 25.17 11.08 14.45
CA MET A 372 25.41 11.89 15.65
C MET A 372 26.90 12.17 15.83
N SER A 373 27.24 13.29 16.46
CA SER A 373 28.60 13.53 16.92
C SER A 373 28.99 12.50 18.01
N SER A 374 30.29 12.31 18.24
CA SER A 374 30.80 11.34 19.23
C SER A 374 30.33 11.63 20.66
N ASP A 375 30.04 12.89 20.97
CA ASP A 375 29.50 13.36 22.25
C ASP A 375 27.97 13.52 22.24
N ALA A 376 27.30 13.12 21.15
CA ALA A 376 25.86 13.27 20.91
C ALA A 376 25.30 14.71 20.96
N SER A 377 26.16 15.73 21.06
CA SER A 377 25.74 17.13 21.12
C SER A 377 25.10 17.64 19.83
N ARG A 378 25.42 17.02 18.69
CA ARG A 378 24.86 17.36 17.38
C ARG A 378 24.34 16.14 16.63
N THR A 379 23.25 16.37 15.90
CA THR A 379 22.68 15.42 14.94
C THR A 379 22.82 15.99 13.54
N PHE A 380 23.25 15.16 12.60
CA PHE A 380 23.54 15.49 11.22
C PHE A 380 22.58 14.75 10.29
N GLY A 381 22.02 15.49 9.33
CA GLY A 381 21.25 14.94 8.23
C GLY A 381 22.08 15.07 6.97
N VAL A 382 22.27 13.99 6.25
CA VAL A 382 23.11 13.94 5.04
C VAL A 382 22.29 13.44 3.87
N GLN A 383 22.29 14.22 2.78
CA GLN A 383 21.85 13.80 1.46
C GLN A 383 23.10 13.46 0.63
N GLY A 384 23.11 12.28 0.01
CA GLY A 384 24.25 11.71 -0.70
C GLY A 384 25.13 10.81 0.18
N GLN A 385 26.18 10.27 -0.43
CA GLN A 385 27.19 9.47 0.29
C GLN A 385 28.18 10.38 0.99
N ALA A 386 28.67 10.01 2.17
CA ALA A 386 29.60 10.84 2.94
C ALA A 386 30.94 11.13 2.22
N ASN A 387 31.31 10.30 1.25
CA ASN A 387 32.51 10.45 0.41
C ASN A 387 32.23 11.14 -0.94
N ASP A 388 31.00 11.54 -1.21
CA ASP A 388 30.62 12.30 -2.40
C ASP A 388 30.92 13.79 -2.17
N PRO A 389 31.76 14.46 -2.99
CA PRO A 389 32.00 15.90 -2.84
C PRO A 389 30.75 16.77 -3.07
N ALA A 390 29.68 16.23 -3.67
CA ALA A 390 28.41 16.91 -3.84
C ALA A 390 27.38 16.63 -2.71
N HIS A 391 27.78 15.95 -1.62
CA HIS A 391 26.86 15.69 -0.52
C HIS A 391 26.38 16.99 0.14
N LEU A 392 25.09 17.03 0.49
CA LEU A 392 24.52 18.12 1.29
C LEU A 392 24.42 17.64 2.74
N ARG A 393 24.97 18.42 3.67
CA ARG A 393 24.95 18.10 5.09
C ARG A 393 24.42 19.27 5.90
N VAL A 394 23.42 18.97 6.71
CA VAL A 394 22.87 19.89 7.72
C VAL A 394 23.12 19.36 9.12
N SER A 395 22.98 20.23 10.11
CA SER A 395 23.26 19.87 11.50
C SER A 395 22.46 20.69 12.49
N VAL A 396 21.86 20.01 13.46
CA VAL A 396 21.11 20.62 14.55
C VAL A 396 21.75 20.28 15.90
N ALA A 397 21.59 21.14 16.89
CA ALA A 397 21.95 20.81 18.27
C ALA A 397 20.93 19.82 18.82
N THR A 398 21.37 18.62 19.21
CA THR A 398 20.46 17.49 19.51
C THR A 398 19.46 17.85 20.61
N THR A 399 19.94 18.39 21.72
CA THR A 399 19.10 18.71 22.89
C THR A 399 18.11 19.84 22.62
N GLU A 400 18.51 20.83 21.82
CA GLU A 400 17.62 21.94 21.44
C GLU A 400 16.56 21.46 20.44
N ALA A 401 16.99 20.69 19.43
CA ALA A 401 16.11 20.16 18.40
C ALA A 401 15.03 19.21 18.96
N MET A 402 15.38 18.42 19.99
CA MET A 402 14.43 17.58 20.73
C MET A 402 13.38 18.38 21.52
N GLN A 403 13.57 19.69 21.73
CA GLN A 403 12.61 20.55 22.45
C GLN A 403 11.75 21.38 21.51
N VAL A 404 12.07 21.43 20.22
CA VAL A 404 11.29 22.18 19.23
C VAL A 404 9.99 21.45 18.94
N PRO A 405 8.81 22.06 19.18
CA PRO A 405 7.54 21.48 18.81
C PRO A 405 7.49 21.18 17.31
N LEU A 406 6.90 20.05 16.93
CA LEU A 406 6.87 19.64 15.52
C LEU A 406 6.15 20.66 14.65
N GLU A 407 5.14 21.32 15.22
CA GLU A 407 4.37 22.42 14.64
C GLU A 407 5.28 23.56 14.18
N GLN A 408 6.23 23.96 15.03
CA GLN A 408 7.16 25.06 14.72
C GLN A 408 8.12 24.68 13.57
N SER A 409 8.56 23.42 13.52
CA SER A 409 9.35 22.92 12.38
C SER A 409 8.52 22.84 11.10
N SER A 410 7.23 22.51 11.22
CA SER A 410 6.28 22.46 10.11
C SER A 410 6.08 23.83 9.47
N GLU A 411 5.76 24.84 10.29
CA GLU A 411 5.61 26.23 9.84
C GLU A 411 6.85 26.75 9.11
N ARG A 412 8.05 26.45 9.63
CA ARG A 412 9.32 26.86 9.00
C ARG A 412 9.45 26.32 7.57
N VAL A 413 9.10 25.06 7.35
CA VAL A 413 9.14 24.46 6.00
C VAL A 413 8.07 25.05 5.11
N GLN A 414 6.84 25.20 5.60
CA GLN A 414 5.73 25.79 4.85
C GLN A 414 6.04 27.22 4.39
N HIS A 415 6.60 28.05 5.26
CA HIS A 415 7.03 29.40 4.93
C HIS A 415 8.15 29.41 3.88
N ALA A 416 9.16 28.55 4.02
CA ALA A 416 10.26 28.46 3.06
C ALA A 416 9.77 27.99 1.67
N ALA A 417 8.86 27.02 1.63
CA ALA A 417 8.29 26.52 0.38
C ALA A 417 7.47 27.60 -0.34
N THR A 418 6.63 28.33 0.40
CA THR A 418 5.82 29.43 -0.14
C THR A 418 6.68 30.57 -0.71
N GLN A 419 7.77 30.92 -0.03
CA GLN A 419 8.70 31.96 -0.49
C GLN A 419 9.42 31.57 -1.78
N ARG A 420 9.87 30.31 -1.91
CA ARG A 420 10.53 29.82 -3.14
C ARG A 420 9.57 29.84 -4.34
N MET A 421 8.33 29.36 -4.16
CA MET A 421 7.32 29.39 -5.22
C MET A 421 7.05 30.83 -5.69
N GLY A 422 6.98 31.80 -4.78
CA GLY A 422 6.81 33.22 -5.13
C GLY A 422 7.97 33.78 -5.96
N GLN A 423 9.21 33.47 -5.58
CA GLN A 423 10.41 33.91 -6.34
C GLN A 423 10.49 33.29 -7.73
N GLU A 424 10.17 32.00 -7.86
CA GLU A 424 10.15 31.30 -9.15
C GLU A 424 9.08 31.87 -10.09
N GLN A 425 7.89 32.20 -9.57
CA GLN A 425 6.83 32.83 -10.34
C GLN A 425 7.24 34.23 -10.83
N GLU A 426 7.90 35.01 -9.99
CA GLU A 426 8.37 36.35 -10.33
C GLU A 426 9.50 36.31 -11.38
N LEU A 427 10.42 35.34 -11.28
CA LEU A 427 11.45 35.07 -12.29
C LEU A 427 10.85 34.65 -13.63
N GLN A 428 9.83 33.78 -13.64
CA GLN A 428 9.15 33.38 -14.88
C GLN A 428 8.42 34.56 -15.53
N LEU A 429 7.77 35.41 -14.73
CA LEU A 429 7.09 36.61 -15.23
C LEU A 429 8.10 37.60 -15.85
N ALA A 430 9.24 37.80 -15.20
CA ALA A 430 10.32 38.65 -15.71
C ALA A 430 10.93 38.10 -17.01
N GLN A 431 11.10 36.78 -17.12
CA GLN A 431 11.57 36.13 -18.34
C GLN A 431 10.57 36.24 -19.49
N GLN A 432 9.27 36.07 -19.24
CA GLN A 432 8.23 36.27 -20.26
C GLN A 432 8.15 37.72 -20.72
N GLN A 433 8.28 38.70 -19.82
CA GLN A 433 8.31 40.12 -20.18
C GLN A 433 9.53 40.48 -21.03
N ASN A 434 10.70 39.91 -20.72
CA ASN A 434 11.91 40.11 -21.53
C ASN A 434 11.82 39.43 -22.90
N ALA A 435 11.27 38.22 -22.98
CA ALA A 435 11.03 37.55 -24.26
C ALA A 435 10.02 38.31 -25.13
N THR A 436 8.95 38.85 -24.52
CA THR A 436 7.96 39.67 -25.23
C THR A 436 8.55 40.98 -25.73
N ARG A 437 9.44 41.63 -24.94
CA ARG A 437 10.18 42.82 -25.39
C ARG A 437 11.13 42.54 -26.54
N GLN A 438 11.79 41.37 -26.56
CA GLN A 438 12.71 40.99 -27.64
C GLN A 438 11.99 40.60 -28.94
N MET A 439 10.71 40.23 -28.91
CA MET A 439 9.92 39.98 -30.12
C MET A 439 9.31 41.26 -30.74
N HIS A 440 9.32 42.38 -30.02
CA HIS A 440 8.77 43.67 -30.47
C HIS A 440 9.83 44.74 -30.74
N ALA A 441 11.12 44.41 -30.61
CA ALA A 441 12.25 45.20 -31.07
C ALA A 441 12.85 44.53 -32.31
#